data_AF-B9XGR4-F1
#
_entry.id   AF-B9XGR4-F1
#
_cell.length_a   1.000
_cell.length_b   1.000
_cell.length_c   1.000
_cell.angle_alpha   90.00
_cell.angle_beta   90.00
_cell.angle_gamma   90.00
#
_symmetry.space_group_name_H-M   'P 1'
#
loop_
_entity.id
_entity.type
_entity.pdbx_description
1 polymer ?
#
loop_
_entity_poly.entity_id
_entity_poly.type
_entity_poly.pdbx_seq_one_letter_code
_entity_poly.pdbx_strand_id
1 'polypeptide(L)'
;MERLALRSRGGAVFWCLVLLIALPVLAEDAERGQIIQTVREFARRNRVPLDPNFSPNEINSFRINYITNNPEFSATGRIMVSNRFAFFFAVHDTNVEVSYFKLVNPSMSALIENRPLSELASVAAKTNLLTEETAFRLAKEYFKLQGHKDENFHAPFFKQITFGNKEHDPKHYFAFPFYEAEWVRKDAKNVPSDLQQVMLPNVVIRVSGITSNLEYYSKVSLPVGKDFETSFKAPKKGVKPK
;
A
#
# COMPACT_ATOMS: atom_id res chain seq x y z
N MET A 1 7.21 65.72 35.37
CA MET A 1 7.79 64.89 34.29
C MET A 1 8.88 64.08 34.97
N GLU A 2 8.84 62.76 35.12
CA GLU A 2 8.59 61.68 34.15
C GLU A 2 7.89 60.50 34.82
N ARG A 3 6.95 59.84 34.11
CA ARG A 3 6.54 58.45 34.38
C ARG A 3 7.09 57.62 33.23
N LEU A 4 8.14 56.83 33.48
CA LEU A 4 8.69 55.90 32.50
C LEU A 4 7.98 54.55 32.60
N ALA A 5 7.45 54.15 31.46
CA ALA A 5 6.67 52.95 31.24
C ALA A 5 7.52 51.69 31.40
N LEU A 6 7.11 50.79 32.31
CA LEU A 6 7.57 49.41 32.31
C LEU A 6 6.72 48.61 31.30
N ARG A 7 7.14 48.66 30.03
CA ARG A 7 6.54 47.92 28.91
C ARG A 7 6.84 46.43 29.02
N SER A 8 5.80 45.63 28.77
CA SER A 8 5.75 44.17 28.76
C SER A 8 6.88 43.50 27.97
N ARG A 9 7.82 42.86 28.67
CA ARG A 9 8.79 41.91 28.08
C ARG A 9 8.32 40.44 28.11
N GLY A 10 7.15 40.15 28.68
CA GLY A 10 6.61 38.78 28.81
C GLY A 10 5.87 38.22 27.59
N GLY A 11 5.48 39.06 26.62
CA GLY A 11 4.67 38.61 25.47
C GLY A 11 5.47 37.83 24.42
N ALA A 12 6.66 38.31 24.03
CA ALA A 12 7.41 37.73 22.92
C ALA A 12 7.95 36.31 23.20
N VAL A 13 8.35 36.03 24.44
CA VAL A 13 8.85 34.71 24.85
C VAL A 13 7.71 33.69 24.87
N PHE A 14 6.51 34.09 25.30
CA PHE A 14 5.33 33.24 25.30
C PHE A 14 4.88 32.88 23.86
N TRP A 15 4.89 33.86 22.95
CA TRP A 15 4.56 33.62 21.53
C TRP A 15 5.56 32.70 20.82
N CYS A 16 6.87 32.81 21.10
CA CYS A 16 7.88 31.89 20.54
C CYS A 16 7.71 30.45 21.06
N LEU A 17 7.33 30.26 22.33
CA LEU A 17 7.13 28.94 22.92
C LEU A 17 5.88 28.24 22.36
N VAL A 18 4.78 28.98 22.17
CA VAL A 18 3.55 28.46 21.54
C VAL A 18 3.80 28.08 20.08
N LEU A 19 4.61 28.85 19.34
CA LEU A 19 5.02 28.52 17.97
C LEU A 19 5.89 27.25 17.91
N LEU A 20 6.81 27.06 18.85
CA LEU A 20 7.66 25.86 18.91
C LEU A 20 6.88 24.56 19.18
N ILE A 21 5.75 24.64 19.89
CA ILE A 21 4.88 23.49 20.17
C ILE A 21 3.86 23.26 19.04
N ALA A 22 3.35 24.33 18.42
CA ALA A 22 2.35 24.22 17.36
C ALA A 22 2.91 23.74 16.02
N LEU A 23 4.17 24.08 15.69
CA LEU A 23 4.78 23.73 14.40
C LEU A 23 4.92 22.21 14.17
N PRO A 24 5.37 21.39 15.15
CA PRO A 24 5.43 19.94 14.99
C PRO A 24 4.05 19.31 14.80
N VAL A 25 3.04 19.74 15.57
CA VAL A 25 1.66 19.22 15.49
C VAL A 25 1.05 19.50 14.12
N LEU A 26 1.22 20.73 13.61
CA LEU A 26 0.74 21.10 12.27
C LEU A 26 1.45 20.35 11.14
N ALA A 27 2.73 20.00 11.32
CA ALA A 27 3.48 19.22 10.35
C ALA A 27 2.98 17.77 10.29
N GLU A 28 2.76 17.14 11.45
CA GLU A 28 2.23 15.78 11.54
C GLU A 28 0.80 15.68 10.98
N ASP A 29 -0.06 16.66 11.27
CA ASP A 29 -1.42 16.72 10.72
C ASP A 29 -1.42 16.87 9.18
N ALA A 30 -0.50 17.67 8.64
CA ALA A 30 -0.36 17.84 7.19
C ALA A 30 0.12 16.54 6.51
N GLU A 31 1.11 15.86 7.09
CA GLU A 31 1.62 14.58 6.58
C GLU A 31 0.55 13.48 6.66
N ARG A 32 -0.17 13.39 7.80
CA ARG A 32 -1.31 12.49 7.95
C ARG A 32 -2.39 12.75 6.91
N GLY A 33 -2.72 14.01 6.65
CA GLY A 33 -3.64 14.42 5.59
C GLY A 33 -3.19 13.92 4.21
N GLN A 34 -1.91 14.07 3.88
CA GLN A 34 -1.35 13.58 2.63
C GLN A 34 -1.43 12.06 2.51
N ILE A 35 -1.09 11.32 3.56
CA ILE A 35 -1.16 9.85 3.58
C ILE A 35 -2.59 9.36 3.35
N ILE A 36 -3.58 9.97 4.02
CA ILE A 36 -4.99 9.62 3.83
C ILE A 36 -5.41 9.88 2.37
N GLN A 37 -4.99 11.00 1.78
CA GLN A 37 -5.29 11.29 0.37
C GLN A 37 -4.65 10.26 -0.57
N THR A 38 -3.39 9.87 -0.33
CA THR A 38 -2.73 8.82 -1.12
C THR A 38 -3.48 7.48 -1.03
N VAL A 39 -3.96 7.10 0.16
CA VAL A 39 -4.76 5.88 0.36
C VAL A 39 -6.10 5.95 -0.37
N ARG A 40 -6.81 7.08 -0.28
CA ARG A 40 -8.06 7.30 -1.01
C ARG A 40 -7.87 7.23 -2.51
N GLU A 41 -6.83 7.87 -3.02
CA GLU A 41 -6.49 7.86 -4.44
C GLU A 41 -6.13 6.45 -4.92
N PHE A 42 -5.35 5.71 -4.13
CA PHE A 42 -5.08 4.31 -4.41
C PHE A 42 -6.38 3.48 -4.45
N ALA A 43 -7.25 3.62 -3.45
CA ALA A 43 -8.52 2.89 -3.39
C ALA A 43 -9.43 3.22 -4.59
N ARG A 44 -9.57 4.51 -4.92
CA ARG A 44 -10.36 5.00 -6.05
C ARG A 44 -9.85 4.45 -7.37
N ARG A 45 -8.55 4.58 -7.62
CA ARG A 45 -7.90 4.14 -8.87
C ARG A 45 -8.01 2.64 -9.08
N ASN A 46 -7.84 1.86 -8.02
CA ASN A 46 -7.92 0.40 -8.06
C ASN A 46 -9.34 -0.15 -7.88
N ARG A 47 -10.36 0.72 -7.76
CA ARG A 47 -11.76 0.34 -7.49
C ARG A 47 -11.90 -0.60 -6.29
N VAL A 48 -11.07 -0.38 -5.26
CA VAL A 48 -11.20 -1.11 -4.00
C VAL A 48 -12.59 -0.82 -3.43
N PRO A 49 -13.31 -1.83 -2.91
CA PRO A 49 -14.67 -1.66 -2.35
C PRO A 49 -14.62 -0.95 -0.97
N LEU A 50 -13.95 0.18 -0.92
CA LEU A 50 -13.82 1.10 0.19
C LEU A 50 -14.38 2.45 -0.30
N ASP A 51 -15.17 3.13 0.52
CA ASP A 51 -15.62 4.48 0.21
C ASP A 51 -14.38 5.37 -0.03
N PRO A 52 -14.15 5.90 -1.24
CA PRO A 52 -12.98 6.73 -1.51
C PRO A 52 -12.96 8.04 -0.72
N ASN A 53 -14.07 8.41 -0.06
CA ASN A 53 -14.18 9.56 0.82
C ASN A 53 -14.32 9.18 2.31
N PHE A 54 -13.90 7.97 2.69
CA PHE A 54 -13.98 7.49 4.08
C PHE A 54 -13.49 8.54 5.07
N SER A 55 -14.25 8.76 6.13
CA SER A 55 -13.95 9.74 7.17
C SER A 55 -12.77 9.30 8.05
N PRO A 56 -12.09 10.23 8.74
CA PRO A 56 -11.05 9.87 9.71
C PRO A 56 -11.53 8.91 10.81
N ASN A 57 -12.83 8.88 11.11
CA ASN A 57 -13.44 7.99 12.10
C ASN A 57 -13.49 6.53 11.64
N GLU A 58 -13.35 6.27 10.33
CA GLU A 58 -13.27 4.90 9.78
C GLU A 58 -11.84 4.33 9.83
N ILE A 59 -10.87 5.15 10.26
CA ILE A 59 -9.48 4.75 10.45
C ILE A 59 -9.32 4.13 11.84
N ASN A 60 -9.28 2.81 11.90
CA ASN A 60 -9.15 2.06 13.15
C ASN A 60 -7.72 2.08 13.70
N SER A 61 -6.73 2.23 12.83
CA SER A 61 -5.34 2.33 13.24
C SER A 61 -4.55 3.15 12.23
N PHE A 62 -3.69 4.02 12.74
CA PHE A 62 -2.75 4.81 11.96
C PHE A 62 -1.42 4.84 12.71
N ARG A 63 -0.33 4.43 12.05
CA ARG A 63 1.02 4.43 12.62
C ARG A 63 2.01 4.90 11.58
N ILE A 64 2.91 5.78 11.99
CA ILE A 64 4.09 6.21 11.22
C ILE A 64 5.33 5.88 12.05
N ASN A 65 6.34 5.36 11.38
CA ASN A 65 7.67 5.13 11.92
C ASN A 65 8.67 5.93 11.07
N TYR A 66 9.29 6.94 11.67
CA TYR A 66 10.34 7.72 11.03
C TYR A 66 11.67 6.97 11.05
N ILE A 67 12.42 7.09 9.96
CA ILE A 67 13.66 6.34 9.73
C ILE A 67 14.75 7.34 9.38
N THR A 68 15.74 7.46 10.26
CA THR A 68 16.75 8.54 10.18
C THR A 68 17.93 8.21 9.28
N ASN A 69 18.13 6.94 8.91
CA ASN A 69 19.34 6.46 8.22
C ASN A 69 19.05 5.65 6.95
N ASN A 70 17.92 5.90 6.28
CA ASN A 70 17.58 5.19 5.03
C ASN A 70 17.54 6.19 3.86
N PRO A 71 18.38 5.99 2.81
CA PRO A 71 18.41 6.90 1.67
C PRO A 71 17.21 6.75 0.72
N GLU A 72 16.39 5.70 0.87
CA GLU A 72 15.27 5.38 -0.02
C GLU A 72 13.91 5.88 0.51
N PHE A 73 13.77 6.05 1.82
CA PHE A 73 12.55 6.56 2.47
C PHE A 73 12.84 7.11 3.87
N SER A 74 12.16 8.21 4.21
CA SER A 74 12.25 8.90 5.50
C SER A 74 11.25 8.39 6.54
N ALA A 75 10.16 7.74 6.09
CA ALA A 75 9.21 7.10 6.99
C ALA A 75 8.50 5.92 6.32
N THR A 76 8.01 5.00 7.16
CA THR A 76 7.05 3.97 6.75
C THR A 76 5.89 3.96 7.70
N GLY A 77 4.75 3.43 7.28
CA GLY A 77 3.61 3.36 8.17
C GLY A 77 2.52 2.43 7.69
N ARG A 78 1.46 2.38 8.48
CA ARG A 78 0.28 1.58 8.22
C ARG A 78 -0.98 2.36 8.55
N ILE A 79 -1.96 2.25 7.66
CA ILE A 79 -3.34 2.64 7.90
C ILE A 79 -4.25 1.40 7.83
N MET A 80 -5.18 1.29 8.77
CA MET A 80 -6.24 0.29 8.77
C MET A 80 -7.58 0.99 8.68
N VAL A 81 -8.34 0.69 7.63
CA VAL A 81 -9.69 1.23 7.43
C VAL A 81 -10.70 0.12 7.63
N SER A 82 -11.71 0.38 8.47
CA SER A 82 -12.83 -0.51 8.79
C SER A 82 -12.46 -1.97 9.16
N ASN A 83 -11.26 -2.21 9.71
CA ASN A 83 -10.64 -3.53 9.96
C ASN A 83 -10.50 -4.46 8.74
N ARG A 84 -10.88 -3.99 7.55
CA ARG A 84 -10.95 -4.80 6.33
C ARG A 84 -9.88 -4.43 5.32
N PHE A 85 -9.33 -3.23 5.40
CA PHE A 85 -8.36 -2.75 4.43
C PHE A 85 -7.09 -2.31 5.15
N ALA A 86 -5.98 -2.97 4.84
CA ALA A 86 -4.66 -2.60 5.32
C ALA A 86 -3.89 -1.95 4.18
N PHE A 87 -3.35 -0.76 4.42
CA PHE A 87 -2.37 -0.15 3.54
C PHE A 87 -1.11 0.12 4.32
N PHE A 88 0.03 -0.24 3.76
CA PHE A 88 1.32 0.27 4.20
C PHE A 88 1.80 1.28 3.17
N PHE A 89 2.44 2.31 3.67
CA PHE A 89 2.95 3.39 2.87
C PHE A 89 4.40 3.66 3.21
N ALA A 90 5.11 4.21 2.24
CA ALA A 90 6.44 4.75 2.40
C ALA A 90 6.42 6.23 2.04
N VAL A 91 7.20 7.01 2.78
CA VAL A 91 7.38 8.45 2.58
C VAL A 91 8.83 8.69 2.22
N HIS A 92 9.08 9.45 1.17
CA HIS A 92 10.40 9.95 0.83
C HIS A 92 10.28 11.40 0.38
N ASP A 93 10.91 12.30 1.13
CA ASP A 93 10.72 13.75 1.04
C ASP A 93 9.23 14.12 1.10
N THR A 94 8.68 14.68 0.02
CA THR A 94 7.26 15.04 -0.10
C THR A 94 6.43 13.99 -0.80
N ASN A 95 7.00 12.85 -1.19
CA ASN A 95 6.29 11.80 -1.92
C ASN A 95 5.79 10.74 -0.94
N VAL A 96 4.52 10.42 -1.06
CA VAL A 96 3.89 9.33 -0.30
C VAL A 96 3.34 8.32 -1.30
N GLU A 97 3.65 7.05 -1.09
CA GLU A 97 3.17 5.95 -1.94
C GLU A 97 2.64 4.82 -1.09
N VAL A 98 1.59 4.14 -1.56
CA VAL A 98 1.20 2.83 -1.03
C VAL A 98 2.23 1.81 -1.51
N SER A 99 2.98 1.22 -0.58
CA SER A 99 3.92 0.14 -0.85
C SER A 99 3.28 -1.24 -0.70
N TYR A 100 2.18 -1.32 0.04
CA TYR A 100 1.45 -2.56 0.25
C TYR A 100 -0.03 -2.28 0.47
N PHE A 101 -0.89 -3.10 -0.12
CA PHE A 101 -2.31 -3.15 0.17
C PHE A 101 -2.73 -4.61 0.36
N LYS A 102 -3.61 -4.84 1.33
CA LYS A 102 -4.28 -6.13 1.51
C LYS A 102 -5.71 -5.94 1.97
N LEU A 103 -6.62 -6.66 1.33
CA LEU A 103 -7.94 -6.93 1.88
C LEU A 103 -7.78 -7.91 3.07
N VAL A 104 -7.89 -7.37 4.28
CA VAL A 104 -7.97 -8.11 5.54
C VAL A 104 -9.40 -8.63 5.70
N ASN A 105 -9.81 -9.52 4.81
CA ASN A 105 -10.88 -10.45 5.16
C ASN A 105 -10.31 -11.46 6.17
N PRO A 106 -11.14 -12.11 7.01
CA PRO A 106 -10.73 -13.38 7.59
C PRO A 106 -10.28 -14.24 6.41
N SER A 107 -9.00 -14.61 6.43
CA SER A 107 -8.38 -15.32 5.33
C SER A 107 -9.27 -16.49 4.93
N MET A 108 -9.27 -16.88 3.65
CA MET A 108 -9.86 -18.17 3.28
C MET A 108 -9.28 -19.32 4.12
N SER A 109 -8.12 -19.14 4.76
CA SER A 109 -7.60 -20.00 5.84
C SER A 109 -8.55 -20.15 7.04
N ALA A 110 -9.20 -19.08 7.52
CA ALA A 110 -10.21 -19.16 8.58
C ALA A 110 -11.51 -19.87 8.13
N LEU A 111 -11.77 -19.90 6.82
CA LEU A 111 -12.85 -20.68 6.20
C LEU A 111 -12.44 -22.14 5.93
N ILE A 112 -11.13 -22.42 5.81
CA ILE A 112 -10.55 -23.77 5.69
C ILE A 112 -10.61 -24.53 7.03
N GLU A 113 -10.45 -23.82 8.15
CA GLU A 113 -10.31 -24.43 9.49
C GLU A 113 -11.52 -25.28 9.95
N ASN A 114 -12.67 -25.22 9.27
CA ASN A 114 -13.88 -25.95 9.70
C ASN A 114 -14.71 -26.57 8.55
N ARG A 115 -14.15 -26.76 7.34
CA ARG A 115 -14.91 -27.32 6.19
C ARG A 115 -14.16 -28.44 5.48
N PRO A 116 -14.85 -29.49 4.99
CA PRO A 116 -14.23 -30.50 4.14
C PRO A 116 -13.61 -29.88 2.88
N LEU A 117 -12.41 -30.35 2.50
CA LEU A 117 -11.70 -29.87 1.30
C LEU A 117 -12.53 -29.99 0.02
N SER A 118 -13.38 -31.02 -0.09
CA SER A 118 -14.29 -31.21 -1.23
C SER A 118 -15.37 -30.13 -1.34
N GLU A 119 -15.86 -29.61 -0.21
CA GLU A 119 -16.81 -28.50 -0.18
C GLU A 119 -16.12 -27.20 -0.62
N LEU A 120 -14.93 -26.93 -0.08
CA LEU A 120 -14.12 -25.77 -0.45
C LEU A 120 -13.75 -25.79 -1.94
N ALA A 121 -13.40 -26.96 -2.46
CA ALA A 121 -13.16 -27.20 -3.89
C ALA A 121 -14.37 -26.84 -4.76
N SER A 122 -15.55 -27.32 -4.37
CA SER A 122 -16.79 -27.03 -5.10
C SER A 122 -17.16 -25.56 -5.05
N VAL A 123 -17.05 -24.92 -3.88
CA VAL A 123 -17.39 -23.50 -3.70
C VAL A 123 -16.44 -22.60 -4.49
N ALA A 124 -15.13 -22.85 -4.43
CA ALA A 124 -14.17 -22.06 -5.19
C ALA A 124 -14.31 -22.23 -6.70
N ALA A 125 -14.53 -23.45 -7.19
CA ALA A 125 -14.76 -23.67 -8.61
C ALA A 125 -16.02 -22.94 -9.10
N LYS A 126 -17.09 -22.91 -8.29
CA LYS A 126 -18.35 -22.20 -8.62
C LYS A 126 -18.26 -20.69 -8.50
N THR A 127 -17.35 -20.18 -7.67
CA THR A 127 -17.21 -18.74 -7.40
C THR A 127 -16.12 -18.07 -8.23
N ASN A 128 -15.27 -18.84 -8.93
CA ASN A 128 -14.25 -18.25 -9.78
C ASN A 128 -14.86 -17.72 -11.09
N LEU A 129 -14.98 -16.40 -11.16
CA LEU A 129 -15.48 -15.66 -12.32
C LEU A 129 -14.37 -15.36 -13.35
N LEU A 130 -13.11 -15.68 -13.03
CA LEU A 130 -11.96 -15.39 -13.86
C LEU A 130 -11.36 -16.67 -14.44
N THR A 131 -11.00 -16.58 -15.73
CA THR A 131 -10.02 -17.47 -16.36
C THR A 131 -8.59 -16.99 -16.08
N GLU A 132 -7.60 -17.84 -16.33
CA GLU A 132 -6.18 -17.46 -16.24
C GLU A 132 -5.86 -16.20 -17.08
N GLU A 133 -6.33 -16.18 -18.34
CA GLU A 133 -6.13 -15.03 -19.25
C GLU A 133 -6.77 -13.75 -18.72
N THR A 134 -8.03 -13.81 -18.26
CA THR A 134 -8.74 -12.62 -17.76
C THR A 134 -8.16 -12.13 -16.44
N ALA A 135 -7.74 -13.03 -15.55
CA ALA A 135 -7.04 -12.70 -14.32
C ALA A 135 -5.68 -12.06 -14.58
N PHE A 136 -4.91 -12.58 -15.55
CA PHE A 136 -3.63 -12.00 -15.93
C PHE A 136 -3.80 -10.59 -16.51
N ARG A 137 -4.79 -10.41 -17.39
CA ARG A 137 -5.13 -9.09 -17.95
C ARG A 137 -5.48 -8.09 -16.86
N LEU A 138 -6.28 -8.51 -15.87
CA LEU A 138 -6.67 -7.67 -14.74
C LEU A 138 -5.47 -7.33 -13.84
N ALA A 139 -4.61 -8.30 -13.54
CA ALA A 139 -3.39 -8.04 -12.77
C ALA A 139 -2.48 -7.03 -13.50
N LYS A 140 -2.34 -7.16 -14.83
CA LYS A 140 -1.59 -6.22 -15.66
C LYS A 140 -2.22 -4.82 -15.70
N GLU A 141 -3.54 -4.72 -15.64
CA GLU A 141 -4.24 -3.44 -15.50
C GLU A 141 -3.86 -2.76 -14.17
N TYR A 142 -3.94 -3.47 -13.05
CA TYR A 142 -3.55 -2.93 -11.74
C TYR A 142 -2.07 -2.54 -11.67
N PHE A 143 -1.20 -3.32 -12.32
CA PHE A 143 0.22 -2.99 -12.47
C PHE A 143 0.41 -1.63 -13.15
N LYS A 144 -0.23 -1.44 -14.30
CA LYS A 144 -0.18 -0.16 -15.03
C LYS A 144 -0.83 0.99 -14.26
N LEU A 145 -1.91 0.73 -13.53
CA LEU A 145 -2.57 1.75 -12.70
C LEU A 145 -1.65 2.31 -11.61
N GLN A 146 -0.66 1.55 -11.12
CA GLN A 146 0.34 2.08 -10.19
C GLN A 146 1.48 2.86 -10.88
N GLY A 147 1.45 2.96 -12.22
CA GLY A 147 2.49 3.61 -13.00
C GLY A 147 3.67 2.71 -13.33
N HIS A 148 3.58 1.39 -13.08
CA HIS A 148 4.65 0.45 -13.47
C HIS A 148 4.71 0.28 -15.00
N LYS A 149 5.93 0.21 -15.55
CA LYS A 149 6.19 0.07 -17.00
C LYS A 149 6.77 -1.30 -17.31
N ASP A 150 6.15 -2.02 -18.27
CA ASP A 150 6.58 -3.39 -18.66
C ASP A 150 8.08 -3.45 -19.03
N GLU A 151 8.63 -2.38 -19.64
CA GLU A 151 10.04 -2.32 -20.04
C GLU A 151 11.03 -2.44 -18.87
N ASN A 152 10.63 -2.08 -17.65
CA ASN A 152 11.48 -2.11 -16.46
C ASN A 152 11.55 -3.48 -15.76
N PHE A 153 10.69 -4.43 -16.17
CA PHE A 153 10.51 -5.71 -15.49
C PHE A 153 10.70 -6.88 -16.45
N HIS A 154 11.10 -8.03 -15.90
CA HIS A 154 11.02 -9.30 -16.60
C HIS A 154 9.56 -9.68 -16.88
N ALA A 155 9.36 -10.66 -17.75
CA ALA A 155 8.05 -11.25 -17.94
C ALA A 155 7.52 -11.77 -16.58
N PRO A 156 6.26 -11.48 -16.24
CA PRO A 156 5.75 -11.83 -14.92
C PRO A 156 5.64 -13.34 -14.76
N PHE A 157 5.94 -13.79 -13.54
CA PHE A 157 5.50 -15.10 -13.11
C PHE A 157 4.02 -15.01 -12.74
N PHE A 158 3.19 -15.88 -13.31
CA PHE A 158 1.75 -15.89 -13.08
C PHE A 158 1.26 -17.26 -12.69
N LYS A 159 0.45 -17.35 -11.64
CA LYS A 159 -0.14 -18.60 -11.18
C LYS A 159 -1.47 -18.39 -10.49
N GLN A 160 -2.30 -19.42 -10.51
CA GLN A 160 -3.38 -19.57 -9.54
C GLN A 160 -2.80 -19.99 -8.19
N ILE A 161 -3.34 -19.44 -7.10
CA ILE A 161 -2.93 -19.82 -5.75
C ILE A 161 -3.51 -21.19 -5.41
N THR A 162 -2.68 -22.06 -4.83
CA THR A 162 -3.08 -23.41 -4.46
C THR A 162 -2.72 -23.73 -3.01
N PHE A 163 -3.48 -24.63 -2.40
CA PHE A 163 -3.10 -25.35 -1.19
C PHE A 163 -2.60 -26.73 -1.61
N GLY A 164 -1.48 -27.17 -1.02
CA GLY A 164 -0.82 -28.43 -1.39
C GLY A 164 -0.14 -28.40 -2.76
N ASN A 165 0.52 -29.52 -3.10
CA ASN A 165 1.15 -29.75 -4.39
C ASN A 165 0.42 -30.91 -5.09
N LYS A 166 -0.15 -30.65 -6.27
CA LYS A 166 -0.99 -31.62 -6.99
C LYS A 166 -0.26 -32.92 -7.31
N GLU A 167 1.05 -32.84 -7.58
CA GLU A 167 1.87 -34.00 -7.97
C GLU A 167 2.25 -34.84 -6.75
N HIS A 168 2.53 -34.19 -5.61
CA HIS A 168 3.05 -34.84 -4.41
C HIS A 168 1.95 -35.24 -3.42
N ASP A 169 0.85 -34.49 -3.37
CA ASP A 169 -0.28 -34.73 -2.48
C ASP A 169 -1.61 -34.32 -3.14
N PRO A 170 -2.11 -35.10 -4.11
CA PRO A 170 -3.34 -34.78 -4.82
C PRO A 170 -4.59 -34.79 -3.92
N LYS A 171 -4.53 -35.47 -2.76
CA LYS A 171 -5.67 -35.58 -1.83
C LYS A 171 -5.87 -34.30 -1.02
N HIS A 172 -4.79 -33.56 -0.77
CA HIS A 172 -4.82 -32.27 -0.09
C HIS A 172 -4.51 -31.10 -1.04
N TYR A 173 -4.65 -31.32 -2.35
CA TYR A 173 -4.51 -30.27 -3.35
C TYR A 173 -5.83 -29.52 -3.56
N PHE A 174 -5.75 -28.20 -3.59
CA PHE A 174 -6.90 -27.34 -3.86
C PHE A 174 -6.46 -26.03 -4.54
N ALA A 175 -7.17 -25.61 -5.59
CA ALA A 175 -6.94 -24.34 -6.27
C ALA A 175 -7.92 -23.27 -5.78
N PHE A 176 -7.39 -22.19 -5.24
CA PHE A 176 -8.20 -21.07 -4.78
C PHE A 176 -8.65 -20.20 -5.94
N PRO A 177 -9.77 -19.46 -5.80
CA PRO A 177 -10.21 -18.49 -6.80
C PRO A 177 -9.40 -17.19 -6.67
N PHE A 178 -8.07 -17.28 -6.61
CA PHE A 178 -7.15 -16.16 -6.54
C PHE A 178 -5.98 -16.42 -7.47
N TYR A 179 -5.56 -15.37 -8.17
CA TYR A 179 -4.44 -15.42 -9.08
C TYR A 179 -3.41 -14.38 -8.67
N GLU A 180 -2.14 -14.74 -8.78
CA GLU A 180 -1.02 -13.90 -8.39
C GLU A 180 -0.07 -13.72 -9.57
N ALA A 181 0.27 -12.47 -9.84
CA ALA A 181 1.27 -12.06 -10.79
C ALA A 181 2.43 -11.39 -10.06
N GLU A 182 3.66 -11.79 -10.37
CA GLU A 182 4.88 -11.22 -9.82
C GLU A 182 5.77 -10.70 -10.94
N TRP A 183 6.13 -9.42 -10.87
CA TRP A 183 7.08 -8.77 -11.77
C TRP A 183 8.36 -8.46 -11.02
N VAL A 184 9.49 -9.03 -11.47
CA VAL A 184 10.82 -8.74 -10.94
C VAL A 184 11.51 -7.70 -11.82
N ARG A 185 12.15 -6.70 -11.21
CA ARG A 185 12.90 -5.67 -11.94
C ARG A 185 14.08 -6.24 -12.71
N LYS A 186 14.35 -5.68 -13.88
CA LYS A 186 15.52 -6.04 -14.70
C LYS A 186 16.85 -5.54 -14.14
N ASP A 187 16.83 -4.44 -13.41
CA ASP A 187 18.02 -3.84 -12.79
C ASP A 187 18.29 -4.37 -11.38
N ALA A 188 17.54 -5.38 -10.93
CA ALA A 188 17.81 -6.10 -9.71
C ALA A 188 19.21 -6.75 -9.81
N LYS A 189 20.17 -6.23 -9.05
CA LYS A 189 21.51 -6.83 -8.95
C LYS A 189 21.36 -8.22 -8.33
N ASN A 190 22.15 -9.18 -8.82
CA ASN A 190 22.18 -10.57 -8.34
C ASN A 190 22.17 -10.62 -6.80
N VAL A 191 21.00 -10.91 -6.24
CA VAL A 191 20.88 -11.34 -4.85
C VAL A 191 21.56 -12.71 -4.76
N PRO A 192 22.28 -13.05 -3.68
CA PRO A 192 22.80 -14.41 -3.47
C PRO A 192 21.71 -15.46 -3.71
N SER A 193 22.02 -16.58 -4.38
CA SER A 193 21.03 -17.54 -4.89
C SER A 193 20.14 -18.18 -3.84
N ASP A 194 20.59 -18.18 -2.58
CA ASP A 194 19.87 -18.61 -1.37
C ASP A 194 18.84 -17.59 -0.87
N LEU A 195 18.91 -16.34 -1.32
CA LEU A 195 18.01 -15.23 -0.95
C LEU A 195 17.23 -14.66 -2.14
N GLN A 196 17.46 -15.17 -3.36
CA GLN A 196 16.95 -14.61 -4.62
C GLN A 196 15.43 -14.47 -4.68
N GLN A 197 14.64 -15.40 -4.13
CA GLN A 197 13.18 -15.26 -4.21
C GLN A 197 12.58 -14.26 -3.22
N VAL A 198 13.28 -13.91 -2.13
CA VAL A 198 12.67 -13.17 -1.00
C VAL A 198 13.01 -11.68 -1.02
N MET A 199 14.10 -11.27 -1.68
CA MET A 199 14.61 -9.89 -1.58
C MET A 199 14.81 -9.17 -2.91
N LEU A 200 14.45 -9.76 -4.05
CA LEU A 200 14.53 -9.05 -5.33
C LEU A 200 13.49 -7.92 -5.39
N PRO A 201 13.86 -6.74 -5.90
CA PRO A 201 12.90 -5.68 -6.18
C PRO A 201 11.77 -6.16 -7.09
N ASN A 202 10.57 -6.28 -6.54
CA ASN A 202 9.44 -6.86 -7.24
C ASN A 202 8.12 -6.13 -6.95
N VAL A 203 7.15 -6.40 -7.81
CA VAL A 203 5.75 -6.03 -7.65
C VAL A 203 4.93 -7.30 -7.67
N VAL A 204 4.11 -7.50 -6.65
CA VAL A 204 3.19 -8.63 -6.56
C VAL A 204 1.76 -8.10 -6.56
N ILE A 205 0.92 -8.66 -7.43
CA ILE A 205 -0.50 -8.33 -7.54
C ILE A 205 -1.30 -9.60 -7.44
N ARG A 206 -2.28 -9.61 -6.54
CA ARG A 206 -3.27 -10.67 -6.44
C ARG A 206 -4.64 -10.15 -6.77
N VAL A 207 -5.33 -10.88 -7.65
CA VAL A 207 -6.71 -10.60 -8.03
C VAL A 207 -7.63 -11.71 -7.54
N SER A 208 -8.82 -11.31 -7.11
CA SER A 208 -9.86 -12.22 -6.66
C SER A 208 -10.70 -12.69 -7.84
N GLY A 209 -10.72 -14.00 -8.06
CA GLY A 209 -11.67 -14.67 -8.94
C GLY A 209 -13.12 -14.54 -8.49
N ILE A 210 -13.37 -14.31 -7.19
CA ILE A 210 -14.72 -14.16 -6.63
C ILE A 210 -15.32 -12.80 -6.96
N THR A 211 -14.53 -11.74 -6.81
CA THR A 211 -15.02 -10.34 -6.92
C THR A 211 -14.47 -9.59 -8.12
N SER A 212 -13.56 -10.20 -8.89
CA SER A 212 -12.82 -9.55 -9.98
C SER A 212 -12.13 -8.24 -9.56
N ASN A 213 -11.71 -8.15 -8.28
CA ASN A 213 -11.07 -6.97 -7.70
C ASN A 213 -9.63 -7.27 -7.25
N LEU A 214 -8.86 -6.19 -7.05
CA LEU A 214 -7.58 -6.22 -6.36
C LEU A 214 -7.77 -6.71 -4.91
N GLU A 215 -7.09 -7.80 -4.56
CA GLU A 215 -7.10 -8.33 -3.19
C GLU A 215 -5.81 -7.97 -2.45
N TYR A 216 -4.70 -7.98 -3.17
CA TYR A 216 -3.38 -7.72 -2.63
C TYR A 216 -2.52 -7.00 -3.66
N TYR A 217 -1.74 -6.05 -3.17
CA TYR A 217 -0.68 -5.38 -3.90
C TYR A 217 0.52 -5.26 -2.99
N SER A 218 1.71 -5.52 -3.49
CA SER A 218 2.95 -5.15 -2.81
C SER A 218 4.02 -4.71 -3.79
N LYS A 219 4.87 -3.83 -3.28
CA LYS A 219 6.06 -3.29 -3.91
C LYS A 219 7.17 -3.45 -2.88
N VAL A 220 8.16 -4.28 -3.18
CA VAL A 220 9.26 -4.60 -2.27
C VAL A 220 10.57 -4.08 -2.85
N SER A 221 11.39 -3.42 -2.02
CA SER A 221 12.74 -2.94 -2.38
C SER A 221 12.80 -2.11 -3.68
N LEU A 222 11.72 -1.37 -3.97
CA LEU A 222 11.64 -0.46 -5.10
C LEU A 222 11.60 1.00 -4.60
N PRO A 223 12.29 1.92 -5.27
CA PRO A 223 12.42 3.29 -4.80
C PRO A 223 11.07 4.02 -4.81
N VAL A 224 10.83 4.88 -3.82
CA VAL A 224 9.67 5.78 -3.79
C VAL A 224 9.87 6.89 -4.84
N GLY A 225 8.87 7.15 -5.68
CA GLY A 225 8.84 8.28 -6.62
C GLY A 225 9.77 8.21 -7.83
N LYS A 226 10.68 7.23 -7.92
CA LYS A 226 11.72 7.19 -8.98
C LYS A 226 11.32 6.45 -10.26
N ASP A 227 10.19 5.74 -10.30
CA ASP A 227 9.72 5.05 -11.52
C ASP A 227 8.24 5.37 -11.84
N PHE A 228 7.61 6.28 -11.10
CA PHE A 228 6.14 6.40 -11.07
C PHE A 228 5.69 7.82 -11.40
N GLU A 229 4.97 7.96 -12.53
CA GLU A 229 4.34 9.23 -12.94
C GLU A 229 3.28 9.72 -11.94
N THR A 230 2.78 8.83 -11.06
CA THR A 230 1.72 9.12 -10.08
C THR A 230 2.20 9.45 -8.68
N SER A 231 3.47 9.82 -8.47
CA SER A 231 3.88 10.37 -7.17
C SER A 231 3.06 11.64 -6.90
N PHE A 232 2.24 11.63 -5.85
CA PHE A 232 1.48 12.82 -5.47
C PHE A 232 2.48 13.85 -4.94
N LYS A 233 2.83 14.81 -5.81
CA LYS A 233 3.67 15.94 -5.43
C LYS A 233 2.81 16.92 -4.63
N ALA A 234 3.21 17.20 -3.39
CA ALA A 234 2.59 18.26 -2.62
C ALA A 234 2.62 19.58 -3.42
N PRO A 235 1.60 20.44 -3.31
CA PRO A 235 1.69 21.78 -3.85
C PRO A 235 2.91 22.48 -3.24
N LYS A 236 3.79 23.02 -4.08
CA LYS A 236 4.94 23.81 -3.61
C LYS A 236 4.41 24.95 -2.75
N LYS A 237 4.81 24.99 -1.46
CA LYS A 237 4.56 26.14 -0.58
C LYS A 237 5.07 27.39 -1.30
N GLY A 238 4.19 28.28 -1.75
CA GLY A 238 4.60 29.58 -2.28
C GLY A 238 3.77 30.22 -3.39
N VAL A 239 2.80 29.54 -4.01
CA VAL A 239 1.94 30.22 -5.02
C VAL A 239 0.77 30.88 -4.31
N LYS A 240 0.90 32.19 -4.04
CA LYS A 240 -0.26 33.02 -3.70
C LYS A 240 -1.21 33.03 -4.91
N PRO A 241 -2.51 32.79 -4.72
CA PRO A 241 -3.48 33.02 -5.79
C PRO A 241 -3.45 34.50 -6.19
N LYS A 242 -3.49 34.75 -7.49
CA LYS A 242 -3.77 36.08 -8.05
C LYS A 242 -5.24 36.41 -7.90
#